data_AF-A0A4Q5PP84-F1
#
_entry.id   AF-A0A4Q5PP84-F1
#
_cell.length_a   1.000
_cell.length_b   1.000
_cell.length_c   1.000
_cell.angle_alpha   90.00
_cell.angle_beta   90.00
_cell.angle_gamma   90.00
#
_symmetry.space_group_name_H-M   'P 1'
#
loop_
_entity.id
_entity.type
_entity.pdbx_description
1 polymer ?
#
loop_
_entity_poly.entity_id
_entity_poly.type
_entity_poly.pdbx_seq_one_letter_code
_entity_poly.pdbx_strand_id
1 'polypeptide(L)'
;KMIPKEVGLKLKDVVKEGSELYNACEENPNTKQIVELALKLEGLARHSSVHAAGVVISKDPLDSLVPVEKSKEGSLIAQYQMTELESLGLLKMDFLGLRNLTMISSALDIIELNRGFRLDLDQVTFDDPKTYELLSSGNTVGVFQLESSGMQNLVIRLEPNVFEEIIALIALYRPGPLGSGMVDDFVDIKHGRKPIEFAHPSIEAVLRDTYGLVVYQEQIMQISQIIASYTLGQADLLRRAMGKKDLEKMVKQRATFLEGAAKNGVSSEIATKLFDVMEKFAEYGFNKSHSAAYAVITYRTAYLKANYPIEYMAALISSVMNNPDKVPMYTSESKRMGIKILQPDVNSSENGFSVDETSIRFGLKAVKGVGENVIAAIVEARHADGKFKSLYDFCKRVSFNVLNKKAIESLIKA
;
A
#
# COMPACT_ATOMS: atom_id res chain seq x y z
N LYS A 1 25.77 -5.45 -3.83
CA LYS A 1 25.33 -6.09 -2.57
C LYS A 1 25.81 -5.31 -1.35
N MET A 2 27.04 -4.79 -1.37
CA MET A 2 27.62 -3.87 -0.37
C MET A 2 26.95 -2.48 -0.30
N ILE A 3 25.96 -2.20 -1.16
CA ILE A 3 25.18 -0.95 -1.14
C ILE A 3 23.83 -1.30 -0.50
N PRO A 4 23.48 -0.68 0.64
CA PRO A 4 22.19 -0.88 1.28
C PRO A 4 21.03 -0.51 0.36
N LYS A 5 19.90 -1.21 0.48
CA LYS A 5 18.68 -0.93 -0.29
C LYS A 5 17.80 0.10 0.41
N GLU A 6 18.37 1.27 0.68
CA GLU A 6 17.63 2.38 1.31
C GLU A 6 17.26 3.44 0.27
N VAL A 7 16.06 4.00 0.39
CA VAL A 7 15.54 4.99 -0.57
C VAL A 7 16.30 6.30 -0.39
N GLY A 8 16.82 6.85 -1.48
CA GLY A 8 17.53 8.14 -1.49
C GLY A 8 18.98 8.10 -1.02
N LEU A 9 19.52 6.90 -0.72
CA LEU A 9 20.92 6.73 -0.35
C LEU A 9 21.83 7.05 -1.53
N LYS A 10 22.80 7.95 -1.32
CA LYS A 10 23.82 8.29 -2.34
C LYS A 10 25.09 7.48 -2.14
N LEU A 11 25.78 7.15 -3.22
CA LEU A 11 26.98 6.33 -3.17
C LEU A 11 28.08 6.94 -2.27
N LYS A 12 28.20 8.27 -2.26
CA LYS A 12 29.10 8.99 -1.34
C LYS A 12 28.81 8.74 0.14
N ASP A 13 27.56 8.45 0.49
CA ASP A 13 27.15 8.22 1.88
C ASP A 13 27.45 6.78 2.31
N VAL A 14 27.63 5.88 1.33
CA VAL A 14 27.98 4.46 1.50
C VAL A 14 29.49 4.25 1.52
N VAL A 15 30.23 4.97 0.68
CA VAL A 15 31.70 4.92 0.62
C VAL A 15 32.30 5.80 1.74
N LYS A 16 32.13 5.36 2.98
CA LYS A 16 32.73 5.99 4.16
C LYS A 16 33.82 5.12 4.74
N GLU A 17 34.83 5.74 5.32
CA GLU A 17 35.92 5.04 6.01
C GLU A 17 35.37 4.02 7.01
N GLY A 18 35.84 2.77 6.91
CA GLY A 18 35.36 1.64 7.73
C GLY A 18 34.12 0.90 7.19
N SER A 19 33.51 1.35 6.09
CA SER A 19 32.44 0.60 5.41
C SER A 19 32.99 -0.58 4.61
N GLU A 20 32.16 -1.61 4.39
CA GLU A 20 32.51 -2.78 3.57
C GLU A 20 32.95 -2.37 2.15
N LEU A 21 32.26 -1.39 1.56
CA LEU A 21 32.59 -0.88 0.22
C LEU A 21 33.90 -0.08 0.20
N TYR A 22 34.19 0.68 1.26
CA TYR A 22 35.46 1.41 1.40
C TYR A 22 36.64 0.44 1.53
N ASN A 23 36.53 -0.57 2.40
CA ASN A 23 37.58 -1.58 2.56
C ASN A 23 37.81 -2.34 1.25
N ALA A 24 36.75 -2.68 0.52
CA ALA A 24 36.86 -3.31 -0.80
C ALA A 24 37.55 -2.41 -1.85
N CYS A 25 37.44 -1.08 -1.74
CA CYS A 25 38.18 -0.13 -2.57
C CYS A 25 39.68 -0.09 -2.21
N GLU A 26 40.00 -0.17 -0.92
CA GLU A 26 41.40 -0.16 -0.46
C GLU A 26 42.12 -1.48 -0.76
N GLU A 27 41.42 -2.61 -0.69
CA GLU A 27 41.98 -3.95 -0.98
C GLU A 27 42.15 -4.22 -2.49
N ASN A 28 41.31 -3.62 -3.35
CA ASN A 28 41.30 -3.92 -4.78
C ASN A 28 41.27 -2.65 -5.65
N PRO A 29 42.38 -2.34 -6.38
CA PRO A 29 42.46 -1.18 -7.27
C PRO A 29 41.36 -1.12 -8.35
N ASN A 30 40.90 -2.27 -8.85
CA ASN A 30 39.82 -2.30 -9.84
C ASN A 30 38.47 -1.88 -9.21
N THR A 31 38.21 -2.30 -7.98
CA THR A 31 37.01 -1.88 -7.23
C THR A 31 37.03 -0.37 -7.03
N LYS A 32 38.18 0.17 -6.61
CA LYS A 32 38.37 1.62 -6.44
C LYS A 32 38.06 2.39 -7.72
N GLN A 33 38.62 1.96 -8.84
CA GLN A 33 38.38 2.60 -10.13
C GLN A 33 36.90 2.55 -10.54
N ILE A 34 36.21 1.41 -10.33
CA ILE A 34 34.78 1.28 -10.62
C ILE A 34 33.95 2.22 -9.75
N VAL A 35 34.25 2.32 -8.45
CA VAL A 35 33.52 3.18 -7.51
C VAL A 35 33.74 4.66 -7.82
N GLU A 36 34.97 5.07 -8.13
CA GLU A 36 35.28 6.44 -8.55
C GLU A 36 34.56 6.84 -9.84
N LEU A 37 34.46 5.93 -10.81
CA LEU A 37 33.67 6.14 -12.02
C LEU A 37 32.17 6.21 -11.71
N ALA A 38 31.67 5.32 -10.86
CA ALA A 38 30.27 5.31 -10.46
C ALA A 38 29.87 6.61 -9.75
N LEU A 39 30.73 7.16 -8.88
CA LEU A 39 30.52 8.45 -8.21
C LEU A 39 30.37 9.62 -9.20
N LYS A 40 31.10 9.58 -10.33
CA LYS A 40 30.97 10.59 -11.39
C LYS A 40 29.71 10.44 -12.24
N LEU A 41 29.19 9.22 -12.34
CA LEU A 41 28.00 8.89 -13.15
C LEU A 41 26.69 8.95 -12.34
N GLU A 42 26.76 8.98 -11.02
CA GLU A 42 25.60 9.06 -10.14
C GLU A 42 24.81 10.36 -10.37
N GLY A 43 23.48 10.23 -10.56
CA GLY A 43 22.60 11.36 -10.82
C GLY A 43 22.44 11.74 -12.30
N LEU A 44 23.19 11.11 -13.21
CA LEU A 44 22.98 11.31 -14.65
C LEU A 44 21.71 10.61 -15.13
N ALA A 45 20.96 11.30 -16.00
CA ALA A 45 19.80 10.73 -16.66
C ALA A 45 20.22 9.63 -17.65
N ARG A 46 19.57 8.45 -17.57
CA ARG A 46 19.88 7.30 -18.44
C ARG A 46 18.97 7.21 -19.67
N HIS A 47 17.67 7.48 -19.49
CA HIS A 47 16.66 7.42 -20.56
C HIS A 47 15.42 8.23 -20.14
N SER A 48 14.64 8.71 -21.12
CA SER A 48 13.27 9.16 -20.88
C SER A 48 12.36 7.96 -20.66
N SER A 49 11.49 8.03 -19.66
CA SER A 49 10.48 7.00 -19.38
C SER A 49 9.16 7.67 -19.03
N VAL A 50 8.06 7.00 -19.33
CA VAL A 50 6.72 7.49 -19.03
C VAL A 50 6.44 7.33 -17.54
N HIS A 51 5.95 8.39 -16.90
CA HIS A 51 5.47 8.30 -15.52
C HIS A 51 4.31 7.30 -15.46
N ALA A 52 4.45 6.23 -14.66
CA ALA A 52 3.52 5.10 -14.66
C ALA A 52 2.05 5.47 -14.37
N ALA A 53 1.81 6.61 -13.72
CA ALA A 53 0.47 7.11 -13.41
C ALA A 53 0.15 8.47 -14.04
N GLY A 54 1.14 9.18 -14.59
CA GLY A 54 1.02 10.63 -14.84
C GLY A 54 0.35 10.91 -16.17
N VAL A 55 -0.79 11.60 -16.15
CA VAL A 55 -1.49 12.09 -17.33
C VAL A 55 -1.60 13.60 -17.25
N VAL A 56 -1.24 14.28 -18.35
CA VAL A 56 -1.31 15.72 -18.47
C VAL A 56 -2.49 16.08 -19.35
N ILE A 57 -3.31 17.02 -18.89
CA ILE A 57 -4.48 17.53 -19.59
C ILE A 57 -4.25 19.01 -19.86
N SER A 58 -4.22 19.36 -21.15
CA SER A 58 -4.12 20.73 -21.62
C SER A 58 -5.43 21.15 -22.29
N LYS A 59 -5.75 22.45 -22.22
CA LYS A 59 -6.88 23.03 -22.96
C LYS A 59 -6.59 23.11 -24.45
N ASP A 60 -5.37 23.54 -24.78
CA ASP A 60 -4.87 23.67 -26.15
C ASP A 60 -4.03 22.45 -26.53
N PRO A 61 -3.72 22.21 -27.82
CA PRO A 61 -2.87 21.10 -28.26
C PRO A 61 -1.53 21.07 -27.50
N LEU A 62 -1.19 19.93 -26.92
CA LEU A 62 -0.06 19.81 -25.99
C LEU A 62 1.28 20.17 -26.64
N ASP A 63 1.43 19.83 -27.92
CA ASP A 63 2.62 20.13 -28.76
C ASP A 63 2.81 21.62 -29.05
N SER A 64 1.78 22.46 -28.83
CA SER A 64 1.91 23.92 -28.88
C SER A 64 2.45 24.54 -27.59
N LEU A 65 2.40 23.79 -26.48
CA LEU A 65 2.77 24.26 -25.14
C LEU A 65 4.10 23.66 -24.67
N VAL A 66 4.33 22.37 -24.96
CA VAL A 66 5.51 21.64 -24.51
C VAL A 66 6.01 20.68 -25.59
N PRO A 67 7.31 20.38 -25.63
CA PRO A 67 7.83 19.34 -26.51
C PRO A 67 7.25 17.98 -26.13
N VAL A 68 6.79 17.23 -27.14
CA VAL A 68 6.22 15.89 -26.99
C VAL A 68 7.04 14.85 -27.75
N GLU A 69 7.04 13.62 -27.26
CA GLU A 69 7.58 12.44 -27.94
C GLU A 69 6.50 11.36 -28.09
N LYS A 70 6.67 10.48 -29.07
CA LYS A 70 5.77 9.34 -29.28
C LYS A 70 6.38 8.08 -28.66
N SER A 71 5.62 7.41 -27.80
CA SER A 71 6.01 6.13 -27.21
C SER A 71 6.04 5.03 -28.26
N LYS A 72 6.72 3.91 -27.96
CA LYS A 72 6.72 2.70 -28.80
C LYS A 72 5.31 2.12 -29.02
N GLU A 73 4.40 2.37 -28.08
CA GLU A 73 3.00 1.93 -28.10
C GLU A 73 2.09 2.94 -28.80
N GLY A 74 2.64 4.08 -29.22
CA GLY A 74 1.94 5.10 -29.99
C GLY A 74 1.35 6.27 -29.17
N SER A 75 1.47 6.23 -27.85
CA SER A 75 1.01 7.29 -26.95
C SER A 75 1.90 8.54 -27.02
N LEU A 76 1.32 9.72 -26.79
CA LEU A 76 2.07 10.97 -26.67
C LEU A 76 2.59 11.15 -25.23
N ILE A 77 3.84 11.58 -25.10
CA ILE A 77 4.54 11.78 -23.83
C ILE A 77 5.09 13.22 -23.81
N ALA A 78 4.81 13.98 -22.75
CA ALA A 78 5.44 15.28 -22.54
C ALA A 78 6.91 15.08 -22.10
N GLN A 79 7.85 15.83 -22.70
CA GLN A 79 9.28 15.67 -22.39
C GLN A 79 9.71 16.39 -21.10
N TYR A 80 8.92 17.35 -20.63
CA TYR A 80 9.17 18.03 -19.35
C TYR A 80 8.79 17.15 -18.16
N GLN A 81 9.48 17.34 -17.03
CA GLN A 81 9.17 16.60 -15.81
C GLN A 81 7.98 17.24 -15.08
N MET A 82 7.51 16.55 -14.04
CA MET A 82 6.32 16.92 -13.28
C MET A 82 6.36 18.38 -12.79
N THR A 83 7.49 18.82 -12.24
CA THR A 83 7.65 20.15 -11.66
C THR A 83 7.53 21.27 -12.70
N GLU A 84 8.08 21.08 -13.89
CA GLU A 84 8.02 22.08 -14.94
C GLU A 84 6.62 22.13 -15.56
N LEU A 85 5.97 20.98 -15.75
CA LEU A 85 4.59 20.91 -16.25
C LEU A 85 3.60 21.61 -15.30
N GLU A 86 3.72 21.38 -14.00
CA GLU A 86 2.90 22.08 -12.99
C GLU A 86 3.16 23.59 -12.98
N SER A 87 4.42 24.00 -13.14
CA SER A 87 4.80 25.42 -13.19
C SER A 87 4.26 26.14 -14.43
N LEU A 88 4.04 25.40 -15.52
CA LEU A 88 3.38 25.90 -16.75
C LEU A 88 1.85 25.98 -16.61
N GLY A 89 1.29 25.59 -15.47
CA GLY A 89 -0.15 25.60 -15.21
C GLY A 89 -0.90 24.48 -15.92
N LEU A 90 -0.21 23.43 -16.37
CA LEU A 90 -0.85 22.26 -16.96
C LEU A 90 -1.51 21.41 -15.87
N LEU A 91 -2.73 20.94 -16.13
CA LEU A 91 -3.42 20.06 -15.22
C LEU A 91 -2.78 18.67 -15.28
N LYS A 92 -2.32 18.18 -14.14
CA LYS A 92 -1.75 16.85 -13.99
C LYS A 92 -2.66 15.99 -13.12
N MET A 93 -2.97 14.79 -13.61
CA MET A 93 -3.73 13.78 -12.89
C MET A 93 -2.91 12.49 -12.81
N ASP A 94 -2.93 11.83 -11.65
CA ASP A 94 -2.29 10.54 -11.47
C ASP A 94 -3.34 9.41 -11.46
N PHE A 95 -3.20 8.47 -12.37
CA PHE A 95 -4.00 7.24 -12.45
C PHE A 95 -3.14 6.05 -12.01
N LEU A 96 -3.24 5.66 -10.74
CA LEU A 96 -2.47 4.55 -10.20
C LEU A 96 -3.20 3.22 -10.39
N GLY A 97 -2.51 2.24 -10.97
CA GLY A 97 -2.99 0.85 -11.05
C GLY A 97 -2.87 0.11 -9.71
N LEU A 98 -3.74 0.42 -8.75
CA LEU A 98 -3.75 -0.28 -7.46
C LEU A 98 -4.42 -1.66 -7.60
N ARG A 99 -3.60 -2.72 -7.70
CA ARG A 99 -4.05 -4.11 -7.85
C ARG A 99 -5.14 -4.54 -6.85
N ASN A 100 -5.12 -4.01 -5.62
CA ASN A 100 -6.08 -4.39 -4.59
C ASN A 100 -7.53 -4.04 -4.97
N LEU A 101 -7.76 -2.95 -5.72
CA LEU A 101 -9.11 -2.60 -6.17
C LEU A 101 -9.62 -3.60 -7.22
N THR A 102 -8.77 -4.01 -8.16
CA THR A 102 -9.09 -5.09 -9.11
C THR A 102 -9.36 -6.40 -8.38
N MET A 103 -8.54 -6.75 -7.40
CA MET A 103 -8.71 -7.97 -6.60
C MET A 103 -10.02 -7.95 -5.80
N ILE A 104 -10.38 -6.81 -5.18
CA ILE A 104 -11.68 -6.64 -4.50
C ILE A 104 -12.83 -6.83 -5.49
N SER A 105 -12.78 -6.18 -6.66
CA SER A 105 -13.80 -6.37 -7.70
C SER A 105 -13.96 -7.84 -8.08
N SER A 106 -12.84 -8.54 -8.32
CA SER A 106 -12.87 -9.97 -8.64
C SER A 106 -13.42 -10.83 -7.49
N ALA A 107 -13.14 -10.46 -6.24
CA ALA A 107 -13.73 -11.15 -5.09
C ALA A 107 -15.26 -10.97 -5.07
N LEU A 108 -15.76 -9.76 -5.36
CA LEU A 108 -17.20 -9.49 -5.45
C LEU A 108 -17.86 -10.27 -6.59
N ASP A 109 -17.23 -10.33 -7.76
CA ASP A 109 -17.75 -11.12 -8.89
C ASP A 109 -17.80 -12.62 -8.55
N ILE A 110 -16.79 -13.14 -7.85
CA ILE A 110 -16.78 -14.54 -7.38
C ILE A 110 -17.85 -14.76 -6.30
N ILE A 111 -18.07 -13.81 -5.38
CA ILE A 111 -19.16 -13.87 -4.39
C ILE A 111 -20.51 -13.91 -5.10
N GLU A 112 -20.73 -13.07 -6.11
CA GLU A 112 -21.97 -13.04 -6.87
C GLU A 112 -22.24 -14.37 -7.59
N LEU A 113 -21.24 -14.92 -8.25
CA LEU A 113 -21.34 -16.22 -8.92
C LEU A 113 -21.57 -17.38 -7.95
N ASN A 114 -20.91 -17.37 -6.78
CA ASN A 114 -20.98 -18.48 -5.82
C ASN A 114 -22.20 -18.41 -4.90
N ARG A 115 -22.60 -17.21 -4.48
CA ARG A 115 -23.65 -16.98 -3.47
C ARG A 115 -24.97 -16.50 -4.08
N GLY A 116 -24.98 -16.10 -5.34
CA GLY A 116 -26.18 -15.63 -6.04
C GLY A 116 -26.64 -14.21 -5.69
N PHE A 117 -25.80 -13.41 -5.05
CA PHE A 117 -26.09 -11.99 -4.77
C PHE A 117 -24.83 -11.13 -4.88
N ARG A 118 -24.99 -9.87 -5.31
CA ARG A 118 -23.91 -8.90 -5.38
C ARG A 118 -23.75 -8.17 -4.04
N LEU A 119 -22.60 -8.35 -3.39
CA LEU A 119 -22.27 -7.63 -2.16
C LEU A 119 -21.94 -6.16 -2.46
N ASP A 120 -22.59 -5.23 -1.76
CA ASP A 120 -22.29 -3.81 -1.81
C ASP A 120 -21.38 -3.41 -0.64
N LEU A 121 -20.10 -3.15 -0.93
CA LEU A 121 -19.10 -2.76 0.08
C LEU A 121 -19.26 -1.32 0.57
N ASP A 122 -20.06 -0.48 -0.11
CA ASP A 122 -20.34 0.87 0.36
C ASP A 122 -21.38 0.88 1.49
N GLN A 123 -22.15 -0.21 1.65
CA GLN A 123 -23.09 -0.41 2.76
C GLN A 123 -22.47 -1.13 3.97
N VAL A 124 -21.25 -1.65 3.85
CA VAL A 124 -20.56 -2.34 4.95
C VAL A 124 -20.06 -1.31 5.96
N THR A 125 -20.52 -1.44 7.20
CA THR A 125 -20.08 -0.62 8.34
C THR A 125 -18.71 -1.06 8.86
N PHE A 126 -18.04 -0.19 9.60
CA PHE A 126 -16.69 -0.45 10.14
C PHE A 126 -16.71 -1.06 11.55
N ASP A 127 -17.72 -1.84 11.90
CA ASP A 127 -17.92 -2.40 13.24
C ASP A 127 -18.05 -3.94 13.26
N ASP A 128 -17.81 -4.62 12.13
CA ASP A 128 -17.89 -6.10 12.03
C ASP A 128 -16.89 -6.80 12.98
N PRO A 129 -17.37 -7.56 14.00
CA PRO A 129 -16.50 -8.20 14.98
C PRO A 129 -15.56 -9.25 14.37
N LYS A 130 -16.00 -9.98 13.33
CA LYS A 130 -15.17 -11.02 12.69
C LYS A 130 -13.95 -10.42 11.99
N THR A 131 -14.10 -9.23 11.42
CA THR A 131 -13.00 -8.48 10.82
C THR A 131 -11.95 -8.14 11.88
N TYR A 132 -12.37 -7.63 13.03
CA TYR A 132 -11.45 -7.29 14.12
C TYR A 132 -10.83 -8.52 14.81
N GLU A 133 -11.55 -9.63 14.91
CA GLU A 133 -11.01 -10.91 15.38
C GLU A 133 -9.89 -11.40 14.44
N LEU A 134 -10.10 -11.37 13.12
CA LEU A 134 -9.10 -11.75 12.13
C LEU A 134 -7.86 -10.84 12.19
N LEU A 135 -8.06 -9.53 12.36
CA LEU A 135 -6.96 -8.57 12.50
C LEU A 135 -6.17 -8.86 13.78
N SER A 136 -6.84 -8.91 14.93
CA SER A 136 -6.23 -9.10 16.25
C SER A 136 -5.50 -10.44 16.39
N SER A 137 -5.94 -11.48 15.69
CA SER A 137 -5.23 -12.76 15.65
C SER A 137 -3.97 -12.73 14.77
N GLY A 138 -3.64 -11.62 14.11
CA GLY A 138 -2.51 -11.49 13.19
C GLY A 138 -2.65 -12.24 11.87
N ASN A 139 -3.87 -12.71 11.53
CA ASN A 139 -4.13 -13.50 10.34
C ASN A 139 -4.27 -12.62 9.09
N THR A 140 -3.37 -11.66 8.91
CA THR A 140 -3.45 -10.58 7.92
C THR A 140 -2.66 -10.86 6.63
N VAL A 141 -2.22 -12.10 6.40
CA VAL A 141 -1.66 -12.51 5.11
C VAL A 141 -2.70 -12.23 4.01
N GLY A 142 -2.31 -11.46 3.00
CA GLY A 142 -3.22 -11.05 1.93
C GLY A 142 -4.17 -9.90 2.29
N VAL A 143 -4.09 -9.31 3.48
CA VAL A 143 -4.80 -8.06 3.83
C VAL A 143 -3.93 -6.87 3.43
N PHE A 144 -4.54 -5.87 2.77
CA PHE A 144 -3.82 -4.72 2.25
C PHE A 144 -3.12 -3.93 3.37
N GLN A 145 -1.87 -3.51 3.15
CA GLN A 145 -0.96 -2.83 4.10
C GLN A 145 -0.53 -3.65 5.33
N LEU A 146 -1.22 -4.72 5.69
CA LEU A 146 -1.01 -5.45 6.95
C LEU A 146 -0.28 -6.79 6.80
N GLU A 147 0.29 -7.08 5.63
CA GLU A 147 0.83 -8.40 5.30
C GLU A 147 2.24 -8.68 5.87
N SER A 148 3.05 -7.66 6.14
CA SER A 148 4.45 -7.86 6.56
C SER A 148 4.55 -8.44 7.97
N SER A 149 5.58 -9.24 8.25
CA SER A 149 5.73 -9.92 9.55
C SER A 149 5.78 -8.97 10.74
N GLY A 150 6.51 -7.86 10.62
CA GLY A 150 6.57 -6.89 11.70
C GLY A 150 5.27 -6.10 11.86
N MET A 151 4.51 -5.88 10.79
CA MET A 151 3.17 -5.29 10.88
C MET A 151 2.19 -6.29 11.54
N GLN A 152 2.22 -7.58 11.17
CA GLN A 152 1.44 -8.63 11.84
C GLN A 152 1.69 -8.64 13.35
N ASN A 153 2.94 -8.59 13.77
CA ASN A 153 3.30 -8.52 15.19
C ASN A 153 2.73 -7.26 15.86
N LEU A 154 2.76 -6.11 15.19
CA LEU A 154 2.17 -4.89 15.73
C LEU A 154 0.64 -5.01 15.85
N VAL A 155 -0.03 -5.54 14.83
CA VAL A 155 -1.49 -5.74 14.85
C VAL A 155 -1.88 -6.67 16.00
N ILE A 156 -1.14 -7.77 16.24
CA ILE A 156 -1.38 -8.67 17.37
C ILE A 156 -1.20 -7.95 18.70
N ARG A 157 -0.16 -7.12 18.86
CA ARG A 157 0.07 -6.37 20.09
C ARG A 157 -1.00 -5.29 20.32
N LEU A 158 -1.45 -4.65 19.24
CA LEU A 158 -2.43 -3.58 19.30
C LEU A 158 -3.84 -4.12 19.53
N GLU A 159 -4.19 -5.28 18.97
CA GLU A 159 -5.54 -5.88 19.01
C GLU A 159 -6.63 -4.91 18.55
N PRO A 160 -6.58 -4.42 17.29
CA PRO A 160 -7.48 -3.36 16.85
C PRO A 160 -8.96 -3.78 16.98
N ASN A 161 -9.78 -2.87 17.50
CA ASN A 161 -11.22 -3.10 17.72
C ASN A 161 -12.13 -1.95 17.23
N VAL A 162 -11.54 -0.87 16.72
CA VAL A 162 -12.24 0.25 16.06
C VAL A 162 -11.50 0.70 14.81
N PHE A 163 -12.17 1.44 13.93
CA PHE A 163 -11.62 1.81 12.62
C PHE A 163 -10.42 2.77 12.73
N GLU A 164 -10.49 3.71 13.69
CA GLU A 164 -9.46 4.70 13.96
C GLU A 164 -8.09 4.07 14.25
N GLU A 165 -8.07 2.86 14.81
CA GLU A 165 -6.84 2.13 15.10
C GLU A 165 -6.19 1.55 13.86
N ILE A 166 -6.98 1.22 12.82
CA ILE A 166 -6.44 0.83 11.52
C ILE A 166 -5.78 2.04 10.85
N ILE A 167 -6.40 3.22 10.96
CA ILE A 167 -5.82 4.49 10.51
C ILE A 167 -4.49 4.74 11.23
N ALA A 168 -4.44 4.49 12.55
CA ALA A 168 -3.24 4.68 13.35
C ALA A 168 -2.15 3.66 13.01
N LEU A 169 -2.48 2.38 12.79
CA LEU A 169 -1.52 1.34 12.39
C LEU A 169 -0.73 1.73 11.14
N ILE A 170 -1.44 2.20 10.10
CA ILE A 170 -0.83 2.62 8.85
C ILE A 170 0.09 3.84 9.05
N ALA A 171 -0.29 4.76 9.94
CA ALA A 171 0.52 5.93 10.26
C ALA A 171 1.76 5.61 11.12
N LEU A 172 1.62 4.69 12.09
CA LEU A 172 2.60 4.42 13.14
C LEU A 172 3.68 3.40 12.72
N TYR A 173 3.39 2.46 11.82
CA TYR A 173 4.36 1.44 11.43
C TYR A 173 5.42 1.97 10.45
N ARG A 174 6.28 2.86 10.95
CA ARG A 174 7.33 3.56 10.21
C ARG A 174 8.59 3.64 11.07
N PRO A 175 9.80 3.70 10.48
CA PRO A 175 11.05 3.72 11.23
C PRO A 175 11.13 4.81 12.32
N GLY A 176 10.58 6.00 12.05
CA GLY A 176 10.57 7.13 12.99
C GLY A 176 9.77 6.84 14.27
N PRO A 177 8.44 6.63 14.19
CA PRO A 177 7.62 6.26 15.35
C PRO A 177 8.06 4.99 16.06
N LEU A 178 8.55 3.98 15.33
CA LEU A 178 9.07 2.74 15.94
C LEU A 178 10.34 3.03 16.76
N GLY A 179 11.25 3.86 16.25
CA GLY A 179 12.50 4.20 16.93
C GLY A 179 12.33 5.14 18.13
N SER A 180 11.22 5.90 18.19
CA SER A 180 10.96 6.84 19.29
C SER A 180 10.21 6.22 20.49
N GLY A 181 9.76 4.96 20.38
CA GLY A 181 8.91 4.30 21.39
C GLY A 181 7.43 4.68 21.31
N MET A 182 7.03 5.55 20.37
CA MET A 182 5.65 6.02 20.23
C MET A 182 4.65 4.90 19.96
N VAL A 183 5.07 3.89 19.19
CA VAL A 183 4.22 2.72 18.90
C VAL A 183 3.97 1.90 20.17
N ASP A 184 4.98 1.76 21.02
CA ASP A 184 4.85 1.05 22.29
C ASP A 184 3.98 1.82 23.27
N ASP A 185 4.14 3.15 23.34
CA ASP A 185 3.26 4.04 24.11
C ASP A 185 1.81 3.93 23.66
N PHE A 186 1.54 3.97 22.34
CA PHE A 186 0.19 3.84 21.81
C PHE A 186 -0.47 2.53 22.24
N VAL A 187 0.27 1.42 22.16
CA VAL A 187 -0.20 0.09 22.56
C VAL A 187 -0.37 -0.02 24.08
N ASP A 188 0.54 0.54 24.88
CA ASP A 188 0.47 0.53 26.34
C ASP A 188 -0.68 1.36 26.89
N ILE A 189 -0.91 2.54 26.31
CA ILE A 189 -1.99 3.43 26.72
C ILE A 189 -3.35 2.80 26.38
N LYS A 190 -3.51 2.25 25.16
CA LYS A 190 -4.72 1.53 24.75
C LYS A 190 -5.11 0.46 25.77
N HIS A 191 -4.13 -0.34 26.19
CA HIS A 191 -4.35 -1.47 27.10
C HIS A 191 -4.33 -1.07 28.59
N GLY A 192 -4.32 0.22 28.91
CA GLY A 192 -4.35 0.73 30.28
C GLY A 192 -3.07 0.47 31.10
N ARG A 193 -1.96 0.10 30.44
CA ARG A 193 -0.64 -0.06 31.09
C ARG A 193 0.04 1.28 31.35
N LYS A 194 -0.37 2.32 30.62
CA LYS A 194 0.00 3.73 30.85
C LYS A 194 -1.27 4.59 30.87
N PRO A 195 -1.33 5.66 31.70
CA PRO A 195 -2.47 6.56 31.71
C PRO A 195 -2.53 7.38 30.41
N ILE A 196 -3.75 7.69 29.95
CA ILE A 196 -3.95 8.71 28.92
C ILE A 196 -3.74 10.08 29.58
N GLU A 197 -2.79 10.86 29.08
CA GLU A 197 -2.53 12.22 29.55
C GLU A 197 -2.83 13.24 28.46
N PHE A 198 -3.65 14.24 28.80
CA PHE A 198 -3.88 15.40 27.95
C PHE A 198 -3.21 16.61 28.57
N ALA A 199 -2.39 17.33 27.79
CA ALA A 199 -1.74 18.54 28.27
C ALA A 199 -2.74 19.68 28.58
N HIS A 200 -3.93 19.64 27.99
CA HIS A 200 -5.00 20.59 28.24
C HIS A 200 -6.39 19.96 27.97
N PRO A 201 -7.44 20.26 28.75
CA PRO A 201 -8.78 19.67 28.53
C PRO A 201 -9.38 19.98 27.16
N SER A 202 -9.10 21.15 26.59
CA SER A 202 -9.68 21.57 25.31
C SER A 202 -9.22 20.75 24.09
N ILE A 203 -8.11 20.01 24.20
CA ILE A 203 -7.57 19.19 23.11
C ILE A 203 -7.91 17.70 23.24
N GLU A 204 -8.64 17.33 24.29
CA GLU A 204 -9.05 15.94 24.54
C GLU A 204 -9.78 15.36 23.33
N ALA A 205 -10.77 16.08 22.78
CA ALA A 205 -11.55 15.63 21.63
C ALA A 205 -10.69 15.42 20.36
N VAL A 206 -9.58 16.15 20.21
CA VAL A 206 -8.68 16.05 19.05
C VAL A 206 -7.77 14.82 19.15
N LEU A 207 -7.38 14.46 20.38
CA LEU A 207 -6.42 13.40 20.66
C LEU A 207 -7.06 12.10 21.17
N ARG A 208 -8.39 12.07 21.31
CA ARG A 208 -9.14 10.91 21.81
C ARG A 208 -8.90 9.66 20.98
N ASP A 209 -9.05 9.77 19.65
CA ASP A 209 -8.87 8.67 18.69
C ASP A 209 -7.44 8.11 18.66
N THR A 210 -6.48 8.81 19.27
CA THR A 210 -5.07 8.45 19.30
C THR A 210 -4.52 8.36 20.72
N TYR A 211 -5.41 8.18 21.70
CA TYR A 211 -5.03 7.94 23.09
C TYR A 211 -4.13 9.03 23.69
N GLY A 212 -4.36 10.30 23.33
CA GLY A 212 -3.56 11.44 23.81
C GLY A 212 -2.29 11.72 23.01
N LEU A 213 -1.94 10.87 22.04
CA LEU A 213 -0.72 11.02 21.23
C LEU A 213 -0.96 11.85 19.97
N VAL A 214 -0.01 12.71 19.61
CA VAL A 214 -0.05 13.48 18.36
C VAL A 214 0.49 12.62 17.22
N VAL A 215 -0.41 11.99 16.44
CA VAL A 215 -0.04 11.09 15.34
C VAL A 215 -0.22 11.77 13.99
N TYR A 216 -1.22 12.65 13.88
CA TYR A 216 -1.64 13.21 12.60
C TYR A 216 -1.29 14.68 12.43
N GLN A 217 -1.05 15.08 11.18
CA GLN A 217 -0.85 16.47 10.79
C GLN A 217 -2.07 17.34 11.10
N GLU A 218 -3.26 16.80 10.90
CA GLU A 218 -4.53 17.44 11.17
C GLU A 218 -4.73 17.71 12.67
N GLN A 219 -4.16 16.87 13.56
CA GLN A 219 -4.18 17.12 15.00
C GLN A 219 -3.33 18.34 15.38
N ILE A 220 -2.15 18.50 14.78
CA ILE A 220 -1.31 19.70 14.97
C ILE A 220 -2.09 20.96 14.56
N MET A 221 -2.81 20.87 13.44
CA MET A 221 -3.61 22.00 12.95
C MET A 221 -4.76 22.34 13.90
N GLN A 222 -5.50 21.33 14.38
CA GLN A 222 -6.63 21.53 15.31
C GLN A 222 -6.16 22.01 16.69
N ILE A 223 -5.05 21.48 17.22
CA ILE A 223 -4.46 21.96 18.48
C ILE A 223 -4.09 23.45 18.35
N SER A 224 -3.50 23.85 17.23
CA SER A 224 -3.11 25.24 17.00
C SER A 224 -4.31 26.17 16.89
N GLN A 225 -5.41 25.71 16.29
CA GLN A 225 -6.66 26.46 16.24
C GLN A 225 -7.27 26.64 17.64
N ILE A 226 -7.34 25.56 18.42
CA ILE A 226 -7.99 25.57 19.74
C ILE A 226 -7.15 26.32 20.77
N ILE A 227 -5.84 26.05 20.83
CA ILE A 227 -4.96 26.61 21.84
C ILE A 227 -4.54 28.03 21.47
N ALA A 228 -4.17 28.30 20.23
CA ALA A 228 -3.58 29.57 19.82
C ALA A 228 -4.46 30.42 18.89
N SER A 229 -5.73 30.04 18.66
CA SER A 229 -6.66 30.79 17.79
C SER A 229 -6.18 30.97 16.36
N TYR A 230 -5.40 30.01 15.85
CA TYR A 230 -4.97 30.01 14.45
C TYR A 230 -6.17 29.81 13.52
N THR A 231 -6.18 30.51 12.39
CA THR A 231 -6.98 30.10 11.23
C THR A 231 -6.45 28.79 10.65
N LEU A 232 -7.28 28.02 9.93
CA LEU A 232 -6.82 26.78 9.27
C LEU A 232 -5.66 27.03 8.28
N GLY A 233 -5.65 28.18 7.61
CA GLY A 233 -4.54 28.58 6.73
C GLY A 233 -3.24 28.81 7.49
N GLN A 234 -3.29 29.51 8.63
CA GLN A 234 -2.12 29.68 9.51
C GLN A 234 -1.64 28.35 10.08
N ALA A 235 -2.57 27.45 10.43
CA ALA A 235 -2.25 26.13 10.95
C ALA A 235 -1.54 25.25 9.91
N ASP A 236 -1.93 25.33 8.62
CA ASP A 236 -1.20 24.64 7.54
C ASP A 236 0.19 25.26 7.33
N LEU A 237 0.35 26.58 7.45
CA LEU A 237 1.67 27.22 7.40
C LEU A 237 2.59 26.72 8.52
N LEU A 238 2.07 26.56 9.73
CA LEU A 238 2.79 25.96 10.85
C LEU A 238 3.21 24.52 10.53
N ARG A 239 2.27 23.68 10.10
CA ARG A 239 2.54 22.29 9.72
C ARG A 239 3.63 22.20 8.65
N ARG A 240 3.59 23.06 7.62
CA ARG A 240 4.62 23.13 6.56
C ARG A 240 5.98 23.58 7.10
N ALA A 241 6.01 24.55 8.01
CA ALA A 241 7.24 25.02 8.63
C ALA A 241 7.91 23.91 9.45
N MET A 242 7.12 23.19 10.24
CA MET A 242 7.60 22.05 11.03
C MET A 242 8.13 20.92 10.14
N GLY A 243 7.39 20.54 9.08
CA GLY A 243 7.82 19.49 8.16
C GLY A 243 9.10 19.80 7.39
N LYS A 244 9.41 21.10 7.16
CA LYS A 244 10.64 21.56 6.51
C LYS A 244 11.80 21.82 7.46
N LYS A 245 11.60 21.72 8.78
CA LYS A 245 12.57 22.09 9.82
C LYS A 245 13.15 23.51 9.62
N ASP A 246 12.29 24.44 9.20
CA ASP A 246 12.69 25.83 8.94
C ASP A 246 12.82 26.60 10.25
N LEU A 247 14.05 26.65 10.80
CA LEU A 247 14.34 27.22 12.12
C LEU A 247 13.82 28.66 12.27
N GLU A 248 14.02 29.51 11.28
CA GLU A 248 13.58 30.92 11.35
C GLU A 248 12.05 31.03 11.40
N LYS A 249 11.34 30.23 10.59
CA LYS A 249 9.88 30.21 10.63
C LYS A 249 9.37 29.59 11.92
N MET A 250 10.02 28.56 12.44
CA MET A 250 9.65 27.89 13.68
C MET A 250 9.71 28.83 14.88
N VAL A 251 10.75 29.68 14.99
CA VAL A 251 10.84 30.69 16.05
C VAL A 251 9.69 31.69 15.98
N LYS A 252 9.37 32.20 14.77
CA LYS A 252 8.24 33.12 14.56
C LYS A 252 6.89 32.46 14.91
N GLN A 253 6.72 31.22 14.51
CA GLN A 253 5.52 30.44 14.79
C GLN A 253 5.36 30.14 16.28
N ARG A 254 6.44 29.80 16.99
CA ARG A 254 6.42 29.59 18.44
C ARG A 254 5.96 30.85 19.16
N ALA A 255 6.50 32.01 18.82
CA ALA A 255 6.08 33.28 19.41
C ALA A 255 4.57 33.55 19.18
N THR A 256 4.11 33.35 17.95
CA THR A 256 2.70 33.52 17.57
C THR A 256 1.79 32.54 18.32
N PHE A 257 2.22 31.30 18.47
CA PHE A 257 1.48 30.27 19.21
C PHE A 257 1.33 30.62 20.70
N LEU A 258 2.42 31.05 21.35
CA LEU A 258 2.39 31.44 22.76
C LEU A 258 1.54 32.69 23.01
N GLU A 259 1.59 33.67 22.11
CA GLU A 259 0.74 34.86 22.19
C GLU A 259 -0.76 34.51 22.04
N GLY A 260 -1.08 33.63 21.08
CA GLY A 260 -2.43 33.11 20.90
C GLY A 260 -2.92 32.31 22.10
N ALA A 261 -2.06 31.46 22.67
CA ALA A 261 -2.35 30.68 23.86
C ALA A 261 -2.65 31.56 25.07
N ALA A 262 -1.87 32.63 25.28
CA ALA A 262 -2.11 33.59 26.33
C ALA A 262 -3.47 34.31 26.18
N LYS A 263 -3.86 34.66 24.94
CA LYS A 263 -5.18 35.24 24.64
C LYS A 263 -6.35 34.29 24.96
N ASN A 264 -6.11 32.98 24.87
CA ASN A 264 -7.09 31.93 25.20
C ASN A 264 -7.01 31.45 26.66
N GLY A 265 -6.22 32.11 27.51
CA GLY A 265 -6.10 31.78 28.94
C GLY A 265 -5.30 30.51 29.24
N VAL A 266 -4.51 30.01 28.28
CA VAL A 266 -3.62 28.86 28.48
C VAL A 266 -2.28 29.34 29.05
N SER A 267 -1.77 28.67 30.09
CA SER A 267 -0.51 29.06 30.71
C SER A 267 0.67 28.89 29.75
N SER A 268 1.67 29.76 29.88
CA SER A 268 2.88 29.73 29.04
C SER A 268 3.62 28.39 29.14
N GLU A 269 3.62 27.76 30.31
CA GLU A 269 4.23 26.45 30.54
C GLU A 269 3.55 25.34 29.73
N ILE A 270 2.21 25.28 29.77
CA ILE A 270 1.43 24.30 29.00
C ILE A 270 1.59 24.55 27.50
N ALA A 271 1.50 25.81 27.07
CA ALA A 271 1.64 26.18 25.68
C ALA A 271 3.03 25.86 25.12
N THR A 272 4.08 26.10 25.90
CA THR A 272 5.47 25.74 25.53
C THR A 272 5.62 24.23 25.40
N LYS A 273 5.16 23.47 26.40
CA LYS A 273 5.22 22.00 26.38
C LYS A 273 4.45 21.42 25.19
N LEU A 274 3.28 21.97 24.86
CA LEU A 274 2.49 21.57 23.69
C LEU A 274 3.22 21.85 22.39
N PHE A 275 3.83 23.03 22.26
CA PHE A 275 4.59 23.37 21.06
C PHE A 275 5.80 22.45 20.88
N ASP A 276 6.53 22.13 21.96
CA ASP A 276 7.66 21.21 21.94
C ASP A 276 7.24 19.80 21.48
N VAL A 277 6.09 19.31 21.97
CA VAL A 277 5.51 18.04 21.52
C VAL A 277 5.16 18.12 20.03
N MET A 278 4.45 19.15 19.58
CA MET A 278 4.11 19.28 18.15
C MET A 278 5.36 19.34 17.26
N GLU A 279 6.38 20.09 17.66
CA GLU A 279 7.65 20.24 16.93
C GLU A 279 8.38 18.90 16.80
N LYS A 280 8.52 18.16 17.91
CA LYS A 280 9.15 16.83 17.90
C LYS A 280 8.39 15.82 17.04
N PHE A 281 7.05 15.88 17.08
CA PHE A 281 6.20 14.91 16.38
C PHE A 281 5.93 15.26 14.93
N ALA A 282 6.08 16.52 14.52
CA ALA A 282 5.89 16.92 13.13
C ALA A 282 6.88 16.25 12.16
N GLU A 283 8.02 15.77 12.65
CA GLU A 283 8.94 14.94 11.87
C GLU A 283 8.32 13.61 11.42
N TYR A 284 7.38 13.08 12.22
CA TYR A 284 6.76 11.78 12.03
C TYR A 284 5.27 11.84 11.73
N GLY A 285 4.65 13.02 11.91
CA GLY A 285 3.23 13.26 11.73
C GLY A 285 2.74 12.81 10.36
N PHE A 286 1.70 12.00 10.36
CA PHE A 286 1.14 11.41 9.15
C PHE A 286 -0.11 12.18 8.70
N ASN A 287 -0.44 12.13 7.40
CA ASN A 287 -1.67 12.74 6.91
C ASN A 287 -2.86 11.81 7.19
N LYS A 288 -3.79 12.22 8.08
CA LYS A 288 -4.95 11.41 8.49
C LYS A 288 -5.84 11.08 7.30
N SER A 289 -6.08 12.05 6.40
CA SER A 289 -6.96 11.81 5.24
C SER A 289 -6.45 10.71 4.30
N HIS A 290 -5.15 10.69 4.03
CA HIS A 290 -4.50 9.65 3.23
C HIS A 290 -4.52 8.30 3.95
N SER A 291 -4.18 8.29 5.25
CA SER A 291 -4.22 7.06 6.06
C SER A 291 -5.61 6.46 6.11
N ALA A 292 -6.64 7.30 6.34
CA ALA A 292 -8.03 6.89 6.42
C ALA A 292 -8.53 6.29 5.10
N ALA A 293 -8.22 6.92 3.96
CA ALA A 293 -8.59 6.40 2.65
C ALA A 293 -8.00 5.01 2.39
N TYR A 294 -6.74 4.78 2.78
CA TYR A 294 -6.10 3.46 2.65
C TYR A 294 -6.61 2.47 3.70
N ALA A 295 -6.94 2.93 4.90
CA ALA A 295 -7.55 2.12 5.96
C ALA A 295 -8.91 1.54 5.52
N VAL A 296 -9.70 2.27 4.71
CA VAL A 296 -10.94 1.72 4.11
C VAL A 296 -10.64 0.48 3.27
N ILE A 297 -9.61 0.54 2.42
CA ILE A 297 -9.22 -0.61 1.58
C ILE A 297 -8.70 -1.74 2.46
N THR A 298 -7.87 -1.44 3.46
CA THR A 298 -7.38 -2.42 4.44
C THR A 298 -8.54 -3.13 5.14
N TYR A 299 -9.50 -2.37 5.68
CA TYR A 299 -10.69 -2.93 6.33
C TYR A 299 -11.50 -3.78 5.36
N ARG A 300 -11.80 -3.30 4.15
CA ARG A 300 -12.55 -4.06 3.14
C ARG A 300 -11.87 -5.38 2.79
N THR A 301 -10.54 -5.39 2.64
CA THR A 301 -9.81 -6.64 2.40
C THR A 301 -9.84 -7.59 3.60
N ALA A 302 -9.76 -7.07 4.83
CA ALA A 302 -9.90 -7.88 6.05
C ALA A 302 -11.33 -8.43 6.21
N TYR A 303 -12.34 -7.61 5.92
CA TYR A 303 -13.76 -7.97 5.95
C TYR A 303 -14.08 -9.07 4.96
N LEU A 304 -13.64 -8.94 3.70
CA LEU A 304 -13.81 -9.99 2.70
C LEU A 304 -13.08 -11.27 3.11
N LYS A 305 -11.86 -11.18 3.67
CA LYS A 305 -11.13 -12.36 4.15
C LYS A 305 -11.84 -13.04 5.33
N ALA A 306 -12.45 -12.28 6.23
CA ALA A 306 -13.13 -12.80 7.42
C ALA A 306 -14.50 -13.42 7.08
N ASN A 307 -15.25 -12.79 6.19
CA ASN A 307 -16.66 -13.14 5.92
C ASN A 307 -16.87 -13.97 4.65
N TYR A 308 -15.99 -13.83 3.65
CA TYR A 308 -16.02 -14.53 2.37
C TYR A 308 -14.64 -15.15 2.04
N PRO A 309 -14.07 -15.96 2.94
CA PRO A 309 -12.66 -16.38 2.86
C PRO A 309 -12.33 -17.16 1.59
N ILE A 310 -13.24 -18.01 1.09
CA ILE A 310 -12.98 -18.89 -0.06
C ILE A 310 -12.92 -18.04 -1.34
N GLU A 311 -13.93 -17.20 -1.53
CA GLU A 311 -14.06 -16.28 -2.66
C GLU A 311 -12.92 -15.25 -2.68
N TYR A 312 -12.63 -14.67 -1.51
CA TYR A 312 -11.54 -13.71 -1.34
C TYR A 312 -10.18 -14.33 -1.65
N MET A 313 -9.88 -15.51 -1.11
CA MET A 313 -8.59 -16.16 -1.34
C MET A 313 -8.45 -16.62 -2.80
N ALA A 314 -9.53 -17.06 -3.45
CA ALA A 314 -9.53 -17.36 -4.88
C ALA A 314 -9.19 -16.11 -5.73
N ALA A 315 -9.81 -14.97 -5.45
CA ALA A 315 -9.49 -13.70 -6.11
C ALA A 315 -8.05 -13.25 -5.83
N LEU A 316 -7.61 -13.35 -4.58
CA LEU A 316 -6.27 -12.95 -4.14
C LEU A 316 -5.18 -13.74 -4.87
N ILE A 317 -5.29 -15.08 -4.90
CA ILE A 317 -4.32 -15.94 -5.60
C ILE A 317 -4.35 -15.65 -7.11
N SER A 318 -5.54 -15.46 -7.68
CA SER A 318 -5.70 -15.09 -9.10
C SER A 318 -4.97 -13.79 -9.45
N SER A 319 -5.02 -12.79 -8.56
CA SER A 319 -4.38 -11.50 -8.78
C SER A 319 -2.85 -11.56 -8.84
N VAL A 320 -2.25 -12.66 -8.38
CA VAL A 320 -0.79 -12.85 -8.31
C VAL A 320 -0.29 -14.08 -9.06
N MET A 321 -1.09 -14.67 -9.97
CA MET A 321 -0.71 -15.92 -10.68
C MET A 321 0.64 -15.86 -11.39
N ASN A 322 1.07 -14.69 -11.84
CA ASN A 322 2.35 -14.50 -12.50
C ASN A 322 3.53 -14.33 -11.51
N ASN A 323 3.27 -14.35 -10.20
CA ASN A 323 4.28 -14.19 -9.16
C ASN A 323 4.58 -15.55 -8.48
N PRO A 324 5.75 -16.15 -8.75
CA PRO A 324 6.10 -17.49 -8.27
C PRO A 324 6.30 -17.57 -6.76
N ASP A 325 6.51 -16.44 -6.07
CA ASP A 325 6.71 -16.40 -4.62
C ASP A 325 5.39 -16.21 -3.86
N LYS A 326 4.46 -15.42 -4.42
CA LYS A 326 3.18 -15.10 -3.78
C LYS A 326 2.13 -16.20 -3.90
N VAL A 327 2.09 -16.95 -5.00
CA VAL A 327 1.12 -18.05 -5.15
C VAL A 327 1.32 -19.13 -4.07
N PRO A 328 2.55 -19.66 -3.82
CA PRO A 328 2.78 -20.59 -2.72
C PRO A 328 2.41 -20.02 -1.34
N MET A 329 2.70 -18.74 -1.10
CA MET A 329 2.36 -18.06 0.14
C MET A 329 0.84 -18.05 0.40
N TYR A 330 0.03 -17.63 -0.57
CA TYR A 330 -1.42 -17.56 -0.41
C TYR A 330 -2.12 -18.93 -0.45
N THR A 331 -1.58 -19.89 -1.19
CA THR A 331 -2.09 -21.26 -1.18
C THR A 331 -1.80 -21.96 0.15
N SER A 332 -0.62 -21.73 0.75
CA SER A 332 -0.30 -22.19 2.11
C SER A 332 -1.21 -21.55 3.15
N GLU A 333 -1.44 -20.24 3.05
CA GLU A 333 -2.38 -19.53 3.93
C GLU A 333 -3.80 -20.07 3.82
N SER A 334 -4.30 -20.32 2.60
CA SER A 334 -5.62 -20.91 2.40
C SER A 334 -5.75 -22.27 3.09
N LYS A 335 -4.72 -23.12 2.99
CA LYS A 335 -4.67 -24.41 3.69
C LYS A 335 -4.68 -24.23 5.21
N ARG A 336 -3.93 -23.25 5.74
CA ARG A 336 -3.92 -22.91 7.17
C ARG A 336 -5.28 -22.44 7.67
N MET A 337 -6.03 -21.73 6.83
CA MET A 337 -7.42 -21.33 7.07
C MET A 337 -8.42 -22.50 6.94
N GLY A 338 -7.97 -23.72 6.64
CA GLY A 338 -8.83 -24.90 6.43
C GLY A 338 -9.48 -24.97 5.04
N ILE A 339 -9.08 -24.10 4.10
CA ILE A 339 -9.64 -24.07 2.74
C ILE A 339 -8.90 -25.11 1.88
N LYS A 340 -9.65 -26.07 1.35
CA LYS A 340 -9.11 -27.07 0.43
C LYS A 340 -8.84 -26.43 -0.93
N ILE A 341 -7.67 -26.73 -1.50
CA ILE A 341 -7.33 -26.35 -2.87
C ILE A 341 -7.32 -27.62 -3.73
N LEU A 342 -8.22 -27.67 -4.69
CA LEU A 342 -8.35 -28.76 -5.65
C LEU A 342 -7.40 -28.55 -6.82
N GLN A 343 -6.87 -29.64 -7.37
CA GLN A 343 -6.01 -29.63 -8.55
C GLN A 343 -6.74 -29.06 -9.77
N PRO A 344 -6.01 -28.59 -10.80
CA PRO A 344 -6.63 -28.14 -12.03
C PRO A 344 -7.43 -29.27 -12.69
N ASP A 345 -8.57 -28.92 -13.30
CA ASP A 345 -9.46 -29.84 -14.00
C ASP A 345 -10.01 -29.13 -15.24
N VAL A 346 -9.77 -29.67 -16.43
CA VAL A 346 -10.28 -29.09 -17.69
C VAL A 346 -11.81 -28.97 -17.72
N ASN A 347 -12.54 -29.76 -16.92
CA ASN A 347 -13.99 -29.71 -16.82
C ASN A 347 -14.54 -28.71 -15.80
N SER A 348 -13.69 -28.17 -14.92
CA SER A 348 -14.15 -27.40 -13.74
C SER A 348 -13.33 -26.12 -13.50
N SER A 349 -12.04 -26.10 -13.88
CA SER A 349 -11.15 -24.95 -13.72
C SER A 349 -11.47 -23.84 -14.71
N GLU A 350 -11.30 -22.61 -14.25
CA GLU A 350 -11.41 -21.39 -15.05
C GLU A 350 -10.02 -20.79 -15.34
N ASN A 351 -9.99 -19.60 -15.95
CA ASN A 351 -8.74 -18.87 -16.19
C ASN A 351 -7.98 -18.58 -14.89
N GLY A 352 -8.66 -17.96 -13.93
CA GLY A 352 -8.17 -17.76 -12.57
C GLY A 352 -8.57 -18.90 -11.63
N PHE A 353 -8.11 -18.80 -10.38
CA PHE A 353 -8.65 -19.63 -9.29
C PHE A 353 -10.12 -19.29 -9.10
N SER A 354 -10.95 -20.32 -8.98
CA SER A 354 -12.40 -20.21 -8.82
C SER A 354 -12.87 -20.95 -7.57
N VAL A 355 -14.13 -20.74 -7.19
CA VAL A 355 -14.77 -21.49 -6.11
C VAL A 355 -15.47 -22.70 -6.67
N ASP A 356 -15.27 -23.83 -6.02
CA ASP A 356 -15.88 -25.12 -6.33
C ASP A 356 -16.46 -25.68 -5.03
N GLU A 357 -17.76 -25.44 -4.86
CA GLU A 357 -18.52 -25.67 -3.62
C GLU A 357 -17.86 -24.96 -2.41
N THR A 358 -17.19 -25.72 -1.55
CA THR A 358 -16.50 -25.21 -0.35
C THR A 358 -14.97 -25.23 -0.50
N SER A 359 -14.47 -25.33 -1.72
CA SER A 359 -13.04 -25.43 -2.04
C SER A 359 -12.64 -24.38 -3.07
N ILE A 360 -11.34 -24.14 -3.18
CA ILE A 360 -10.76 -23.36 -4.26
C ILE A 360 -10.29 -24.33 -5.35
N ARG A 361 -10.70 -24.10 -6.60
CA ARG A 361 -10.21 -24.82 -7.77
C ARG A 361 -9.03 -24.09 -8.39
N PHE A 362 -7.96 -24.83 -8.69
CA PHE A 362 -6.78 -24.25 -9.33
C PHE A 362 -7.11 -23.66 -10.71
N GLY A 363 -6.67 -22.43 -10.96
CA GLY A 363 -6.85 -21.76 -12.25
C GLY A 363 -5.90 -22.31 -13.32
N LEU A 364 -6.39 -22.48 -14.56
CA LEU A 364 -5.60 -23.01 -15.67
C LEU A 364 -4.41 -22.11 -16.01
N LYS A 365 -4.48 -20.79 -15.76
CA LYS A 365 -3.39 -19.84 -16.01
C LYS A 365 -2.19 -20.03 -15.08
N ALA A 366 -2.40 -20.61 -13.91
CA ALA A 366 -1.32 -20.93 -13.00
C ALA A 366 -0.56 -22.22 -13.41
N VAL A 367 -1.05 -22.98 -14.40
CA VAL A 367 -0.32 -24.12 -14.97
C VAL A 367 0.76 -23.63 -15.92
N LYS A 368 2.03 -23.81 -15.51
CA LYS A 368 3.19 -23.35 -16.27
C LYS A 368 3.20 -23.96 -17.67
N GLY A 369 3.21 -23.11 -18.70
CA GLY A 369 3.24 -23.53 -20.10
C GLY A 369 1.87 -23.54 -20.79
N VAL A 370 0.80 -23.18 -20.09
CA VAL A 370 -0.54 -22.97 -20.64
C VAL A 370 -0.77 -21.46 -20.82
N GLY A 371 -1.00 -21.03 -22.06
CA GLY A 371 -1.24 -19.61 -22.39
C GLY A 371 -2.72 -19.24 -22.35
N GLU A 372 -3.02 -17.94 -22.21
CA GLU A 372 -4.41 -17.43 -22.12
C GLU A 372 -5.28 -17.85 -23.32
N ASN A 373 -4.73 -17.84 -24.54
CA ASN A 373 -5.45 -18.27 -25.73
C ASN A 373 -5.89 -19.74 -25.66
N VAL A 374 -5.06 -20.61 -25.07
CA VAL A 374 -5.39 -22.03 -24.88
C VAL A 374 -6.53 -22.16 -23.89
N ILE A 375 -6.48 -21.40 -22.80
CA ILE A 375 -7.48 -21.44 -21.74
C ILE A 375 -8.83 -20.95 -22.25
N ALA A 376 -8.84 -19.84 -22.99
CA ALA A 376 -10.05 -19.33 -23.64
C ALA A 376 -10.70 -20.40 -24.53
N ALA A 377 -9.90 -21.08 -25.37
CA ALA A 377 -10.40 -22.15 -26.24
C ALA A 377 -10.94 -23.37 -25.46
N ILE A 378 -10.33 -23.73 -24.32
CA ILE A 378 -10.81 -24.81 -23.45
C ILE A 378 -12.18 -24.45 -22.86
N VAL A 379 -12.29 -23.23 -22.30
CA VAL A 379 -13.52 -22.74 -21.66
C VAL A 379 -14.64 -22.60 -22.69
N GLU A 380 -14.36 -22.00 -23.85
CA GLU A 380 -15.31 -21.87 -24.96
C GLU A 380 -15.84 -23.22 -25.44
N ALA A 381 -14.94 -24.19 -25.71
CA ALA A 381 -15.33 -25.54 -26.09
C ALA A 381 -16.22 -26.20 -25.03
N ARG A 382 -15.88 -26.05 -23.74
CA ARG A 382 -16.65 -26.57 -22.61
C ARG A 382 -18.05 -25.96 -22.52
N HIS A 383 -18.19 -24.65 -22.75
CA HIS A 383 -19.50 -23.99 -22.76
C HIS A 383 -20.35 -24.39 -23.96
N ALA A 384 -19.74 -24.60 -25.14
CA ALA A 384 -20.44 -24.98 -26.36
C ALA A 384 -20.99 -26.42 -26.32
N ASP A 385 -20.16 -27.42 -25.99
CA ASP A 385 -20.55 -28.84 -26.07
C ASP A 385 -20.54 -29.60 -24.73
N GLY A 386 -20.41 -28.89 -23.60
CA GLY A 386 -20.41 -29.48 -22.26
C GLY A 386 -19.07 -30.10 -21.83
N LYS A 387 -19.08 -30.93 -20.79
CA LYS A 387 -17.86 -31.53 -20.21
C LYS A 387 -17.13 -32.45 -21.21
N PHE A 388 -15.80 -32.39 -21.19
CA PHE A 388 -14.92 -33.30 -21.92
C PHE A 388 -15.01 -34.71 -21.33
N LYS A 389 -15.20 -35.70 -22.22
CA LYS A 389 -15.40 -37.11 -21.82
C LYS A 389 -14.11 -37.92 -21.81
N SER A 390 -13.10 -37.49 -22.56
CA SER A 390 -11.80 -38.16 -22.66
C SER A 390 -10.73 -37.21 -23.20
N LEU A 391 -9.46 -37.61 -23.13
CA LEU A 391 -8.36 -36.87 -23.77
C LEU A 391 -8.57 -36.73 -25.28
N TYR A 392 -9.14 -37.75 -25.93
CA TYR A 392 -9.45 -37.71 -27.36
C TYR A 392 -10.54 -36.66 -27.67
N ASP A 393 -11.60 -36.62 -26.86
CA ASP A 393 -12.66 -35.62 -26.97
C ASP A 393 -12.12 -34.19 -26.78
N PHE A 394 -11.26 -34.00 -25.77
CA PHE A 394 -10.59 -32.73 -25.51
C PHE A 394 -9.74 -32.26 -26.70
N CYS A 395 -8.85 -33.12 -27.22
CA CYS A 395 -8.00 -32.79 -28.36
C CYS A 395 -8.77 -32.58 -29.67
N LYS A 396 -9.96 -33.18 -29.81
CA LYS A 396 -10.82 -32.99 -30.98
C LYS A 396 -11.54 -31.64 -30.95
N ARG A 397 -11.98 -31.21 -29.76
CA ARG A 397 -12.78 -29.99 -29.57
C ARG A 397 -11.94 -28.73 -29.42
N VAL A 398 -10.74 -28.83 -28.83
CA VAL A 398 -9.81 -27.71 -28.68
C VAL A 398 -8.80 -27.73 -29.83
N SER A 399 -8.86 -26.73 -30.72
CA SER A 399 -8.05 -26.68 -31.94
C SER A 399 -6.53 -26.78 -31.67
N PHE A 400 -5.84 -27.67 -32.39
CA PHE A 400 -4.38 -27.85 -32.34
C PHE A 400 -3.57 -26.61 -32.75
N ASN A 401 -4.18 -25.65 -33.46
CA ASN A 401 -3.52 -24.38 -33.78
C ASN A 401 -3.26 -23.53 -32.52
N VAL A 402 -4.05 -23.76 -31.46
CA VAL A 402 -3.91 -23.09 -30.17
C VAL A 402 -3.28 -24.03 -29.16
N LEU A 403 -3.73 -25.29 -29.12
CA LEU A 403 -3.28 -26.32 -28.18
C LEU A 403 -2.03 -27.07 -28.69
N ASN A 404 -0.85 -26.57 -28.34
CA ASN A 404 0.41 -27.25 -28.66
C ASN A 404 0.70 -28.43 -27.71
N LYS A 405 1.58 -29.35 -28.15
CA LYS A 405 1.99 -30.54 -27.36
C LYS A 405 2.47 -30.19 -25.95
N LYS A 406 3.24 -29.10 -25.81
CA LYS A 406 3.79 -28.67 -24.52
C LYS A 406 2.70 -28.25 -23.53
N ALA A 407 1.65 -27.59 -24.00
CA ALA A 407 0.50 -27.22 -23.18
C ALA A 407 -0.24 -28.48 -22.69
N ILE A 408 -0.47 -29.46 -23.57
CA ILE A 408 -1.09 -30.75 -23.20
C ILE A 408 -0.25 -31.48 -22.15
N GLU A 409 1.06 -31.62 -22.37
CA GLU A 409 1.97 -32.25 -21.41
C GLU A 409 1.98 -31.53 -20.05
N SER A 410 1.83 -30.20 -20.05
CA SER A 410 1.78 -29.41 -18.82
C SER A 410 0.46 -29.61 -18.08
N LEU A 411 -0.67 -29.69 -18.79
CA LEU A 411 -1.99 -29.99 -18.23
C LEU A 411 -2.10 -31.40 -17.67
N ILE A 412 -1.42 -32.39 -18.27
CA ILE A 412 -1.41 -33.78 -17.76
C ILE A 412 -0.54 -33.92 -16.50
N LYS A 413 0.54 -33.12 -16.40
CA LYS A 413 1.48 -33.17 -15.26
C LYS A 413 0.96 -32.44 -14.02
N ALA A 414 0.19 -31.37 -14.23
CA ALA A 414 -0.46 -30.61 -13.17
C ALA A 414 -1.64 -31.39 -12.61
#